data_AF-A0A8T2DQU7-F1
#
_entry.id   AF-A0A8T2DQU7-F1
#
_cell.length_a   1.000
_cell.length_b   1.000
_cell.length_c   1.000
_cell.angle_alpha   90.00
_cell.angle_beta   90.00
_cell.angle_gamma   90.00
#
_symmetry.space_group_name_H-M   'P 1'
#
loop_
_entity.id
_entity.type
_entity.pdbx_description
1 polymer ?
#
loop_
_entity_poly.entity_id
_entity_poly.type
_entity_poly.pdbx_seq_one_letter_code
_entity_poly.pdbx_strand_id
1 'polypeptide(L)' 'MMSSKSHFVALLLIIFLIVNVQSTRIMDDSSDCVFEGPCQRRSDCYERCGLKPPSRAALCQPMGLQGRVCCCL' A
#
# COMPACT_ATOMS: atom_id res chain seq x y z
N MET A 1 -17.67 -41.98 11.59
CA MET A 1 -17.29 -40.91 12.54
C MET A 1 -16.31 -40.01 11.81
N MET A 2 -16.77 -38.88 11.26
CA MET A 2 -15.85 -37.91 10.67
C MET A 2 -15.04 -37.33 11.84
N SER A 3 -13.76 -37.69 11.91
CA SER A 3 -12.89 -37.32 13.03
C SER A 3 -12.89 -35.80 13.19
N SER A 4 -13.29 -35.31 14.37
CA SER A 4 -13.42 -33.88 14.71
C SER A 4 -12.15 -33.08 14.42
N LYS A 5 -10.99 -33.76 14.37
CA LYS A 5 -9.68 -33.18 14.00
C LYS A 5 -9.63 -32.75 12.53
N SER A 6 -10.31 -33.45 11.62
CA SER A 6 -10.30 -33.14 10.17
C SER A 6 -11.04 -31.84 9.85
N HIS A 7 -12.15 -31.57 10.54
CA HIS A 7 -12.91 -30.33 10.35
C HIS A 7 -12.15 -29.11 10.84
N PHE A 8 -11.40 -29.26 11.94
CA PHE A 8 -10.58 -28.19 12.48
C PHE A 8 -9.44 -27.80 11.53
N VAL A 9 -8.77 -28.78 10.92
CA VAL A 9 -7.70 -28.52 9.94
C VAL A 9 -8.25 -27.85 8.68
N ALA A 10 -9.41 -28.28 8.19
CA ALA A 10 -10.06 -27.65 7.04
C ALA A 10 -10.44 -26.19 7.31
N LEU A 11 -10.99 -25.91 8.50
CA LEU A 11 -11.32 -24.54 8.92
C LEU A 11 -10.08 -23.65 9.00
N LEU A 12 -8.98 -24.15 9.56
CA LEU A 12 -7.72 -23.41 9.61
C LEU A 12 -7.20 -23.06 8.21
N LEU A 13 -7.23 -24.01 7.27
CA LEU A 13 -6.80 -23.78 5.89
C LEU A 13 -7.65 -22.70 5.19
N ILE A 14 -8.96 -22.71 5.40
CA ILE A 14 -9.87 -21.70 4.84
C ILE A 14 -9.55 -20.31 5.39
N ILE A 15 -9.32 -20.20 6.71
CA ILE A 15 -8.95 -18.93 7.35
C ILE A 15 -7.62 -18.41 6.80
N PHE A 16 -6.60 -19.26 6.69
CA PHE A 16 -5.31 -18.88 6.12
C PHE A 16 -5.42 -18.36 4.69
N LEU A 17 -6.26 -18.97 3.85
CA LEU A 17 -6.49 -18.52 2.48
C LEU A 17 -7.18 -17.15 2.43
N ILE A 18 -8.20 -16.92 3.27
CA ILE A 18 -8.93 -15.65 3.32
C ILE A 18 -8.02 -14.52 3.80
N VAL A 19 -7.20 -14.75 4.83
CA VAL A 19 -6.27 -13.74 5.38
C VAL A 19 -5.18 -13.39 4.37
N ASN A 20 -4.63 -14.37 3.64
CA ASN A 20 -3.63 -14.09 2.60
C ASN A 20 -4.20 -13.29 1.41
N VAL A 21 -5.45 -13.56 1.01
CA VAL A 21 -6.13 -12.81 -0.07
C VAL A 21 -6.37 -11.34 0.29
N GLN A 22 -6.65 -11.02 1.55
CA GLN A 22 -6.85 -9.63 1.99
C GLN A 22 -5.54 -8.86 2.13
N SER A 23 -4.44 -9.53 2.49
CA SER A 23 -3.14 -8.88 2.67
C SER A 23 -2.56 -8.29 1.37
N THR A 24 -3.04 -8.73 0.20
CA THR A 24 -2.61 -8.18 -1.10
C THR A 24 -3.46 -7.04 -1.63
N ARG A 25 -4.54 -6.63 -0.92
CA ARG A 25 -5.50 -5.62 -1.42
C ARG A 25 -5.57 -4.33 -0.59
N ILE A 26 -4.69 -4.15 0.39
CA ILE A 26 -4.49 -2.85 1.02
C ILE A 26 -3.31 -2.16 0.33
N MET A 27 -3.48 -1.86 -0.96
CA MET A 27 -2.68 -0.81 -1.60
C MET A 27 -3.66 0.33 -1.84
N ASP A 28 -3.57 1.27 -0.92
CA ASP A 28 -4.34 2.49 -0.73
C ASP A 28 -4.99 3.06 -2.00
N ASP A 29 -6.28 3.31 -1.85
CA ASP A 29 -7.17 4.13 -2.67
C ASP A 29 -6.62 5.57 -2.81
N SER A 30 -5.71 5.79 -3.76
CA SER A 30 -5.30 7.14 -4.16
C SER A 30 -5.49 7.30 -5.66
N SER A 31 -6.75 7.41 -6.07
CA SER A 31 -7.15 7.73 -7.44
C SER A 31 -6.94 9.21 -7.83
N ASP A 32 -6.37 10.05 -6.96
CA ASP A 32 -6.10 11.48 -7.22
C ASP A 32 -4.61 11.84 -7.07
N CYS A 33 -3.71 10.91 -7.32
CA CYS A 33 -2.27 11.12 -7.20
C CYS A 33 -1.63 11.52 -8.54
N VAL A 34 -1.01 12.71 -8.63
CA VAL A 34 -0.13 13.07 -9.76
C VAL A 34 1.31 12.70 -9.42
N PHE A 35 1.88 11.77 -10.19
CA PHE A 35 3.23 11.25 -9.95
C PHE A 35 4.31 12.15 -10.56
N GLU A 36 5.10 12.80 -9.71
CA GLU A 36 6.12 13.80 -10.10
C GLU A 36 7.57 13.29 -9.87
N GLY A 37 7.88 12.12 -10.42
CA GLY A 37 9.22 11.54 -10.43
C GLY A 37 9.71 11.00 -9.06
N PRO A 38 11.00 10.62 -8.95
CA PRO A 38 11.49 9.88 -7.78
C PRO A 38 11.71 10.76 -6.54
N CYS A 39 11.64 10.14 -5.36
CA CYS A 39 11.86 10.80 -4.07
C CYS A 39 12.56 9.87 -3.07
N GLN A 40 13.19 10.44 -2.04
CA GLN A 40 13.61 9.68 -0.86
C GLN A 40 12.78 10.05 0.37
N ARG A 41 12.42 11.33 0.47
CA ARG A 41 11.66 11.93 1.56
C ARG A 41 10.53 12.78 1.00
N ARG A 42 9.51 13.03 1.83
CA ARG A 42 8.38 13.90 1.47
C ARG A 42 8.78 15.34 1.13
N SER A 43 9.86 15.84 1.72
CA SER A 43 10.39 17.17 1.42
C SER A 43 10.82 17.35 -0.03
N ASP A 44 11.27 16.27 -0.67
CA ASP A 44 11.77 16.28 -2.05
C ASP A 44 10.63 16.56 -3.05
N CYS A 45 9.39 16.33 -2.62
CA CYS A 45 8.19 16.51 -3.43
C CYS A 45 7.60 17.91 -3.32
N TYR A 46 8.03 18.74 -2.36
CA TYR A 46 7.44 20.08 -2.17
C TYR A 46 7.66 20.99 -3.37
N GLU A 47 8.89 21.08 -3.87
CA GLU A 47 9.20 21.90 -5.05
C GLU A 47 8.46 21.39 -6.29
N ARG A 48 8.41 20.07 -6.47
CA ARG A 48 7.78 19.42 -7.63
C ARG A 48 6.26 19.58 -7.66
N CYS A 49 5.62 19.49 -6.49
CA CYS A 49 4.18 19.72 -6.34
C CYS A 49 3.83 21.22 -6.17
N GLY A 50 4.80 22.14 -6.23
CA GLY A 50 4.55 23.58 -6.04
C GLY A 50 4.11 23.98 -4.61
N LEU A 51 4.50 23.20 -3.61
CA LEU A 51 4.08 23.35 -2.21
C LEU A 51 5.15 24.04 -1.36
N LYS A 52 4.69 24.78 -0.34
CA LYS A 52 5.58 25.30 0.71
C LYS A 52 5.70 24.30 1.87
N PRO A 53 6.91 24.06 2.40
CA PRO A 53 7.08 23.25 3.60
C PRO A 53 6.44 23.93 4.84
N PRO A 54 5.84 23.18 5.78
CA PRO A 54 5.46 21.77 5.68
C PRO A 54 4.06 21.61 5.06
N SER A 55 3.95 20.87 3.94
CA SER A 55 2.65 20.58 3.31
C SER A 55 2.31 19.09 3.36
N ARG A 56 1.03 18.76 3.58
CA ARG A 56 0.45 17.40 3.53
C ARG A 56 -0.01 16.97 2.14
N ALA A 57 -0.08 17.91 1.19
CA ALA A 57 -0.48 17.65 -0.19
C ALA A 57 0.62 17.00 -1.06
N ALA A 58 1.63 16.40 -0.43
CA ALA A 58 2.65 15.62 -1.12
C ALA A 58 3.08 14.43 -0.27
N LEU A 59 3.25 13.28 -0.91
CA LEU A 59 3.70 12.02 -0.32
C LEU A 59 4.87 11.45 -1.13
N CYS A 60 5.73 10.68 -0.48
CA CYS A 60 6.78 9.90 -1.14
C CYS A 60 6.41 8.42 -1.01
N GLN A 61 5.78 7.86 -2.04
CA GLN A 61 5.15 6.54 -1.99
C GLN A 61 5.97 5.51 -2.77
N PRO A 62 6.12 4.26 -2.29
CA PRO A 62 6.74 3.20 -3.07
C PRO A 62 5.91 2.88 -4.32
N MET A 63 6.57 2.76 -5.47
CA MET A 63 5.99 2.36 -6.75
C MET A 63 6.73 1.15 -7.31
N GLY A 64 6.38 -0.04 -6.82
CA GLY A 64 6.92 -1.31 -7.30
C GLY A 64 8.46 -1.35 -7.38
N LEU A 65 8.98 -1.85 -8.49
CA LEU A 65 10.43 -1.94 -8.75
C LEU A 65 11.09 -0.59 -9.08
N GLN A 66 10.31 0.48 -9.31
CA GLN A 66 10.83 1.79 -9.71
C GLN A 66 11.31 2.63 -8.50
N GLY A 67 11.18 2.09 -7.28
CA GLY A 67 11.60 2.75 -6.05
C GLY A 67 10.48 3.56 -5.41
N ARG A 68 10.78 4.78 -4.96
CA ARG A 68 9.79 5.69 -4.36
C ARG A 68 9.60 6.90 -5.27
N VAL A 69 8.36 7.34 -5.41
CA VAL A 69 7.95 8.45 -6.28
C VAL A 69 7.10 9.46 -5.53
N CYS A 70 7.21 10.72 -5.94
CA CYS A 70 6.39 11.80 -5.43
C CYS A 70 4.95 11.62 -5.90
N CYS A 71 4.03 11.72 -4.96
CA CYS A 71 2.60 11.72 -5.18
C CYS A 71 2.05 13.06 -4.72
N CYS A 72 1.65 13.91 -5.66
CA CYS A 72 0.99 15.19 -5.39
C CYS A 72 -0.52 14.97 -5.29
N LEU A 73 -1.11 15.45 -4.19
CA LEU A 73 -2.55 15.39 -3.91
C LEU A 73 -3.25 16.71 -4.26
#